data_AF-K9VYU1-F1
#
_entry.id   AF-K9VYU1-F1
#
_cell.length_a   1.000
_cell.length_b   1.000
_cell.length_c   1.000
_cell.angle_alpha   90.00
_cell.angle_beta   90.00
_cell.angle_gamma   90.00
#
_symmetry.space_group_name_H-M   'P 1'
#
loop_
_entity.id
_entity.type
_entity.pdbx_description
1 polymer ?
#
loop_
_entity_poly.entity_id
_entity_poly.type
_entity_poly.pdbx_seq_one_letter_code
_entity_poly.pdbx_strand_id
1 'polypeptide(L)' 'MLTTAQEIYTKILLTLPPIERLRLATLILNELVEHNQTVVDYSDTWTEEDQIDITNFSLQYGATLLPESEELGK' A
#
# COMPACT_ATOMS: atom_id res chain seq x y z
N MET A 1 -14.88 -23.53 -13.94
CA MET A 1 -15.86 -22.48 -13.55
C MET A 1 -15.34 -21.82 -12.29
N LEU A 2 -15.17 -20.50 -12.29
CA LEU A 2 -14.77 -19.77 -11.09
C LEU A 2 -15.99 -19.70 -10.17
N THR A 3 -16.02 -20.51 -9.11
CA THR A 3 -16.97 -20.30 -8.01
C THR A 3 -16.64 -18.96 -7.38
N THR A 4 -17.58 -18.03 -7.40
CA THR A 4 -17.38 -16.72 -6.78
C THR A 4 -17.26 -16.91 -5.26
N ALA A 5 -16.43 -16.08 -4.60
CA ALA A 5 -16.25 -16.14 -3.14
C ALA A 5 -17.59 -16.10 -2.37
N GLN A 6 -18.60 -15.43 -2.94
CA GLN A 6 -19.94 -15.35 -2.39
C GLN A 6 -20.72 -16.67 -2.45
N GLU A 7 -20.54 -17.49 -3.49
CA GLU A 7 -21.13 -18.83 -3.54
C GLU A 7 -20.51 -19.76 -2.50
N ILE A 8 -19.20 -19.66 -2.29
CA ILE A 8 -18.49 -20.45 -1.25
C ILE A 8 -19.00 -20.03 0.14
N TYR A 9 -19.13 -18.72 0.37
CA TYR A 9 -19.65 -18.20 1.63
C TYR A 9 -21.07 -18.72 1.93
N THR A 10 -21.96 -18.67 0.94
CA THR A 10 -23.36 -19.04 1.14
C THR A 10 -23.58 -20.54 1.21
N LYS A 11 -22.90 -21.34 0.37
CA LYS A 11 -23.12 -22.79 0.29
C LYS A 11 -22.31 -23.59 1.31
N ILE A 12 -21.12 -23.10 1.66
CA ILE A 12 -20.15 -23.85 2.49
C ILE A 12 -19.96 -23.19 3.85
N LEU A 13 -19.75 -21.88 3.94
CA LEU A 13 -19.50 -21.27 5.26
C LEU A 13 -20.76 -21.19 6.13
N LEU A 14 -21.93 -20.87 5.58
CA LEU A 14 -23.16 -20.76 6.37
C LEU A 14 -23.66 -22.10 6.93
N THR A 15 -23.29 -23.23 6.31
CA THR A 15 -23.65 -24.57 6.78
C THR A 15 -22.79 -25.03 7.95
N LEU A 16 -21.65 -24.37 8.19
CA LEU A 16 -20.78 -24.64 9.32
C LEU A 16 -21.30 -24.02 10.63
N PRO A 17 -21.03 -24.68 11.77
CA PRO A 17 -21.25 -24.07 13.08
C PRO A 17 -20.50 -22.73 13.21
N PRO A 18 -21.01 -21.76 14.00
CA PRO A 18 -20.37 -20.45 14.15
C PRO A 18 -18.89 -20.52 14.57
N ILE A 19 -18.53 -21.49 15.40
CA ILE A 19 -17.15 -21.68 15.86
C ILE A 19 -16.20 -22.06 14.73
N GLU A 20 -16.66 -22.90 13.79
CA GLU A 20 -15.86 -23.34 12.64
C GLU A 20 -15.74 -22.22 11.61
N ARG A 21 -16.76 -21.37 11.46
CA ARG A 21 -16.66 -20.14 10.66
C ARG A 21 -15.61 -19.17 11.18
N LEU A 22 -15.56 -18.97 12.50
CA LEU A 22 -14.55 -18.12 13.13
C LEU A 22 -13.13 -18.69 12.97
N ARG A 23 -12.98 -20.02 13.09
CA ARG A 23 -11.71 -20.70 12.81
C ARG A 23 -11.27 -20.52 11.37
N LEU A 24 -12.19 -20.68 10.42
CA LEU A 24 -11.90 -20.50 8.99
C LEU A 24 -11.51 -19.04 8.68
N ALA A 25 -12.22 -18.07 9.25
CA ALA A 25 -11.87 -16.66 9.13
C ALA A 25 -10.46 -16.38 9.67
N THR A 26 -10.10 -17.00 10.80
CA THR A 26 -8.75 -16.89 11.38
C THR A 26 -7.68 -17.48 10.45
N LEU A 27 -7.94 -18.63 9.83
CA LEU A 27 -7.02 -19.25 8.86
C LEU A 27 -6.82 -18.36 7.62
N ILE A 28 -7.89 -17.82 7.07
CA ILE A 28 -7.82 -16.90 5.91
C ILE A 28 -7.03 -15.64 6.28
N LEU A 29 -7.29 -15.05 7.45
CA LEU A 29 -6.55 -13.87 7.91
C LEU A 29 -5.06 -14.17 8.10
N ASN A 30 -4.72 -15.30 8.71
CA ASN A 30 -3.32 -15.70 8.89
C ASN A 30 -2.63 -15.93 7.54
N GLU A 31 -3.28 -16.64 6.61
CA GLU A 31 -2.75 -16.86 5.26
C GLU A 31 -2.50 -15.53 4.55
N LEU A 32 -3.45 -14.59 4.61
CA LEU A 32 -3.30 -13.27 4.01
C LEU A 32 -2.16 -12.48 4.63
N VAL A 33 -1.92 -12.58 5.94
CA VAL A 33 -0.80 -11.91 6.60
C VAL A 33 0.53 -12.55 6.18
N GLU A 34 0.58 -13.87 6.07
CA GLU A 34 1.78 -14.60 5.67
C GLU A 34 2.12 -14.41 4.18
N HIS A 35 1.12 -14.31 3.31
CA HIS A 35 1.30 -14.21 1.85
C HIS A 35 1.30 -12.76 1.33
N ASN A 36 0.76 -11.78 2.06
CA ASN A 36 0.88 -10.35 1.70
C ASN A 36 2.20 -9.72 2.18
N GLN A 37 3.29 -10.48 2.24
CA GLN A 37 4.64 -9.89 2.39
C GLN A 37 5.01 -8.95 1.23
N THR A 38 4.26 -8.98 0.13
CA THR A 38 4.45 -8.13 -1.05
C THR A 38 3.69 -6.81 -1.02
N VAL A 39 2.74 -6.61 -0.08
CA VAL A 39 1.98 -5.34 0.01
C VAL A 39 2.82 -4.23 0.61
N VAL A 40 3.75 -4.58 1.51
CA VAL A 40 4.73 -3.65 2.04
C VAL A 40 6.05 -3.96 1.36
N ASP A 41 6.47 -3.07 0.46
CA ASP A 41 7.82 -3.16 -0.10
C ASP A 41 8.82 -2.79 0.99
N TYR A 42 9.54 -3.79 1.49
CA TYR A 42 10.63 -3.61 2.44
C TYR A 42 11.97 -3.37 1.75
N SER A 43 11.98 -3.17 0.43
CA SER A 43 13.22 -2.85 -0.26
C SER A 43 13.76 -1.50 0.20
N ASP A 44 15.08 -1.42 0.41
CA ASP A 44 15.77 -0.15 0.69
C ASP A 44 15.93 0.69 -0.60
N THR A 45 15.14 0.38 -1.64
CA THR A 45 15.22 1.02 -2.95
C THR A 45 14.15 2.08 -3.04
N TRP A 46 14.56 3.33 -3.32
CA TRP A 46 13.59 4.38 -3.59
C TRP A 46 12.88 4.12 -4.90
N THR A 47 11.55 4.32 -4.90
CA THR A 47 10.78 4.29 -6.13
C THR A 47 11.15 5.51 -6.99
N GLU A 48 10.79 5.46 -8.28
CA GLU A 48 10.97 6.62 -9.16
C GLU A 48 10.16 7.83 -8.66
N GLU A 49 8.98 7.58 -8.08
CA GLU A 49 8.13 8.62 -7.50
C GLU A 49 8.81 9.31 -6.31
N ASP A 50 9.40 8.54 -5.39
CA ASP A 50 10.16 9.07 -4.24
C ASP A 50 11.30 10.00 -4.69
N GLN A 51 12.02 9.62 -5.77
CA GLN A 51 13.12 10.42 -6.32
C GLN A 51 12.62 11.74 -6.93
N ILE A 52 11.51 11.69 -7.66
CA ILE A 52 10.88 12.87 -8.27
C ILE A 52 10.41 13.83 -7.17
N ASP A 53 9.76 13.31 -6.14
CA ASP A 53 9.22 14.11 -5.04
C ASP A 53 10.33 14.81 -4.26
N ILE A 54 11.41 14.10 -3.92
CA ILE A 54 12.55 14.70 -3.23
C ILE A 54 13.24 15.76 -4.10
N THR A 55 13.35 15.52 -5.40
CA THR A 55 13.93 16.48 -6.35
C THR A 55 13.08 17.76 -6.41
N ASN A 56 11.76 17.61 -6.55
CA ASN A 56 10.82 18.73 -6.61
C ASN A 56 10.83 19.53 -5.31
N PHE A 57 10.79 18.84 -4.17
CA PHE A 57 10.88 19.48 -2.85
C PHE A 57 12.18 20.27 -2.70
N SER A 58 13.31 19.67 -3.07
CA SER A 58 14.63 20.30 -2.98
C SER A 58 14.72 21.54 -3.87
N LEU A 59 14.16 21.49 -5.08
CA LEU A 59 14.13 22.62 -6.00
C LEU A 59 13.26 23.77 -5.47
N GLN A 60 12.07 23.46 -4.97
CA GLN A 60 11.17 24.45 -4.35
C GLN A 60 11.81 25.10 -3.12
N TYR A 61 12.46 24.29 -2.28
CA TYR A 61 13.19 24.79 -1.12
C TYR A 61 14.41 25.63 -1.50
N GLY A 62 15.17 25.23 -2.53
CA GLY A 62 16.25 26.04 -3.07
C GLY A 62 15.76 27.39 -3.60
N ALA A 63 14.60 27.41 -4.26
CA ALA A 63 13.97 28.63 -4.74
C ALA A 63 13.50 29.56 -3.61
N THR A 64 13.18 29.05 -2.42
CA THR A 64 12.83 29.88 -1.26
C THR A 64 14.05 30.40 -0.50
N LEU A 65 15.19 29.71 -0.62
CA LEU A 65 16.48 30.12 -0.05
C LEU A 65 17.27 31.07 -0.94
N LEU A 66 16.99 31.09 -2.24
CA LEU A 66 17.48 32.13 -3.13
C LEU A 66 16.77 33.43 -2.71
N PRO A 67 17.48 34.42 -2.13
CA PRO A 67 16.90 35.74 -2.00
C PRO A 67 16.55 36.21 -3.42
N GLU A 68 15.50 36.99 -3.55
CA GLU A 68 15.09 37.68 -4.78
C GLU A 68 16.22 38.62 -5.23
N SER A 69 17.33 38.07 -5.73
CA SER A 69 18.51 38.77 -6.19
C SER A 69 18.61 38.63 -7.69
N GLU A 70 17.56 39.06 -8.36
CA GLU A 70 17.61 39.51 -9.74
C GLU A 70 16.91 40.87 -9.87
N GLU A 71 17.15 41.76 -8.89
CA GLU A 71 16.94 43.20 -9.03
C GLU A 71 18.25 43.96 -8.77
N LEU A 72 19.38 43.51 -9.32
CA LEU A 72 20.60 44.33 -9.43
C LEU A 72 21.36 43.99 -10.72
N GLY A 73 20.96 44.66 -11.80
CA GLY A 73 21.69 44.63 -13.08
C GLY A 73 21.01 45.49 -14.14
N LYS A 74 21.06 46.82 -13.94
CA LYS A 74 20.88 47.79 -15.01
C LYS A 74 21.89 47.58 -16.13
#